data_AF-A0A7Y2KZJ8-F1
#
_entry.id   AF-A0A7Y2KZJ8-F1
#
_cell.length_a   1.000
_cell.length_b   1.000
_cell.length_c   1.000
_cell.angle_alpha   90.00
_cell.angle_beta   90.00
_cell.angle_gamma   90.00
#
_symmetry.space_group_name_H-M   'P 1'
#
loop_
_entity.id
_entity.type
_entity.pdbx_description
1 polymer ?
#
loop_
_entity_poly.entity_id
_entity_poly.type
_entity_poly.pdbx_seq_one_letter_code
_entity_poly.pdbx_strand_id
1 'polypeptide(L)'
;MKQTKYVAREPDANGFIDYTPEEHGVWNTLITRQLKLLEGRACPEYMEGIEKLGLPHDRIPQLSEINQVLGATTGWQVARVPALIPFQTFFELLANKQFPVATFIRTPEELDYL
;
A
#
# COMPACT_ATOMS: atom_id res chain seq x y z
N MET A 1 -20.97 -14.45 0.75
CA MET A 1 -19.79 -13.57 0.95
C MET A 1 -20.27 -12.14 0.85
N LYS A 2 -19.99 -11.27 1.83
CA LYS A 2 -20.34 -9.84 1.70
C LYS A 2 -19.53 -9.27 0.54
N GLN A 3 -20.21 -8.76 -0.49
CA GLN A 3 -19.57 -8.02 -1.56
C GLN A 3 -18.98 -6.75 -0.94
N THR A 4 -17.66 -6.63 -1.02
CA THR A 4 -16.97 -5.40 -0.64
C THR A 4 -17.25 -4.35 -1.72
N LYS A 5 -17.52 -3.09 -1.32
CA LYS A 5 -17.60 -1.95 -2.25
C LYS A 5 -16.25 -1.63 -2.90
N TYR A 6 -15.18 -2.23 -2.40
CA TYR A 6 -13.82 -2.01 -2.86
C TYR A 6 -13.47 -2.93 -4.02
N VAL A 7 -13.21 -2.32 -5.16
CA VAL A 7 -12.68 -2.99 -6.34
C VAL A 7 -11.21 -2.62 -6.47
N ALA A 8 -10.33 -3.61 -6.40
CA ALA A 8 -8.90 -3.40 -6.59
C ALA A 8 -8.64 -2.91 -8.03
N ARG A 9 -7.97 -1.77 -8.17
CA ARG A 9 -7.58 -1.19 -9.46
C ARG A 9 -6.67 -2.17 -10.21
N GLU A 10 -6.91 -2.34 -11.50
CA GLU A 10 -6.03 -3.10 -12.40
C GLU A 10 -4.93 -2.18 -12.94
N PRO A 11 -3.67 -2.62 -13.00
CA PRO A 11 -2.63 -1.88 -13.69
C PRO A 11 -2.83 -1.94 -15.22
N ASP A 12 -2.27 -0.96 -15.93
CA ASP A 12 -2.15 -0.99 -17.37
C ASP A 12 -1.05 -1.97 -17.84
N ALA A 13 -0.78 -2.01 -19.15
CA ALA A 13 0.24 -2.88 -19.74
C ALA A 13 1.67 -2.61 -19.23
N ASN A 14 1.92 -1.44 -18.62
CA ASN A 14 3.21 -1.05 -18.06
C ASN A 14 3.27 -1.23 -16.54
N GLY A 15 2.21 -1.77 -15.91
CA GLY A 15 2.14 -1.90 -14.46
C GLY A 15 1.67 -0.64 -13.74
N PHE A 16 1.25 0.40 -14.46
CA PHE A 16 0.81 1.66 -13.89
C PHE A 16 -0.65 1.58 -13.45
N ILE A 17 -0.94 2.01 -12.21
CA ILE A 17 -2.28 2.01 -11.66
C ILE A 17 -2.82 3.43 -11.64
N ASP A 18 -3.91 3.66 -12.36
CA ASP A 18 -4.60 4.95 -12.44
C ASP A 18 -5.58 5.12 -11.28
N TYR A 19 -5.15 5.91 -10.28
CA TYR A 19 -5.96 6.31 -9.14
C TYR A 19 -6.57 7.69 -9.38
N THR A 20 -7.80 7.88 -8.91
CA THR A 20 -8.49 9.16 -9.09
C THR A 20 -7.91 10.25 -8.17
N PRO A 21 -8.13 11.53 -8.50
CA PRO A 21 -7.77 12.63 -7.60
C PRO A 21 -8.37 12.50 -6.19
N GLU A 22 -9.57 11.93 -6.08
CA GLU A 22 -10.23 11.67 -4.80
C GLU A 22 -9.48 10.61 -3.97
N GLU A 23 -9.07 9.50 -4.60
CA GLU A 23 -8.27 8.45 -3.94
C GLU A 23 -6.91 8.99 -3.47
N HIS A 24 -6.27 9.83 -4.29
CA HIS A 24 -5.06 10.56 -3.90
C HIS A 24 -5.31 11.51 -2.72
N GLY A 25 -6.46 12.19 -2.68
CA GLY A 25 -6.86 13.03 -1.55
C GLY A 25 -7.05 12.24 -0.25
N VAL A 26 -7.65 11.06 -0.31
CA VAL A 26 -7.77 10.17 0.86
C VAL A 26 -6.40 9.72 1.35
N TRP A 27 -5.51 9.31 0.43
CA TRP A 27 -4.13 8.97 0.77
C TRP A 27 -3.42 10.10 1.50
N ASN A 28 -3.46 11.32 0.93
CA ASN A 28 -2.84 12.49 1.52
C ASN A 28 -3.32 12.74 2.95
N THR A 29 -4.64 12.63 3.16
CA THR A 29 -5.23 12.78 4.49
C THR A 29 -4.69 11.75 5.48
N LEU A 30 -4.65 10.47 5.07
CA LEU A 30 -4.18 9.36 5.91
C LEU A 30 -2.70 9.48 6.25
N ILE A 31 -1.84 9.66 5.24
CA ILE A 31 -0.39 9.70 5.44
C ILE A 31 0.01 10.93 6.28
N THR A 32 -0.57 12.10 6.00
CA THR A 32 -0.30 13.34 6.75
C THR A 32 -0.70 13.21 8.20
N ARG A 33 -1.88 12.63 8.49
CA ARG A 33 -2.33 12.40 9.86
C ARG A 33 -1.40 11.43 10.57
N GLN A 34 -1.05 10.32 9.92
CA GLN A 34 -0.27 9.25 10.53
C GLN A 34 1.16 9.69 10.85
N LEU A 35 1.84 10.38 9.93
CA LEU A 35 3.21 10.86 10.16
C LEU A 35 3.34 11.74 11.41
N LYS A 36 2.35 12.58 11.70
CA LYS A 36 2.31 13.39 12.93
C LYS A 36 2.16 12.55 14.21
N LEU A 37 1.53 11.38 14.12
CA LEU A 37 1.29 10.50 15.26
C LEU A 37 2.43 9.51 15.51
N LEU A 38 3.27 9.22 14.51
CA LEU A 38 4.33 8.23 14.63
C LEU A 38 5.49 8.72 15.51
N GLU A 39 5.73 10.04 15.57
CA GLU A 39 6.77 10.62 16.41
C GLU A 39 6.56 10.25 17.89
N GLY A 40 7.58 9.64 18.49
CA GLY A 40 7.54 9.14 19.87
C GLY A 40 6.65 7.91 20.11
N ARG A 41 6.07 7.31 19.05
CA ARG A 41 5.22 6.10 19.16
C ARG A 41 5.74 4.91 18.35
N ALA A 42 6.25 5.15 17.15
CA ALA A 42 6.80 4.10 16.30
C ALA A 42 8.22 3.72 16.73
N CYS A 43 8.60 2.46 16.50
CA CYS A 43 9.97 2.02 16.74
C CYS A 43 10.94 2.62 15.71
N PRO A 44 12.25 2.71 16.03
CA PRO A 44 13.25 3.26 15.11
C PRO A 44 13.28 2.58 13.74
N GLU A 45 13.13 1.25 13.69
CA GLU A 45 13.17 0.47 12.45
C GLU A 45 12.01 0.83 11.51
N TYR A 46 10.84 1.14 12.07
CA TYR A 46 9.69 1.59 11.28
C TYR A 46 9.91 2.98 10.70
N MET A 47 10.47 3.89 11.51
CA MET A 47 10.79 5.25 11.08
C MET A 47 11.85 5.24 9.96
N GLU A 48 12.91 4.45 10.13
CA GLU A 48 13.94 4.24 9.10
C GLU A 48 13.35 3.65 7.81
N GLY A 49 12.40 2.70 7.94
CA GLY A 49 11.71 2.10 6.81
C GLY A 49 10.89 3.12 6.01
N ILE A 50 10.10 3.97 6.68
CA ILE A 50 9.32 5.02 6.01
C ILE A 50 10.25 6.04 5.32
N GLU A 51 11.33 6.44 5.98
CA GLU A 51 12.30 7.37 5.40
C GLU A 51 12.94 6.80 4.13
N LYS A 52 13.38 5.53 4.15
CA LYS A 52 13.93 4.84 2.98
C LYS A 52 12.93 4.68 1.85
N LEU A 53 11.68 4.40 2.17
CA LEU A 53 10.62 4.24 1.18
C LEU A 53 10.29 5.56 0.46
N GLY A 54 10.50 6.71 1.11
CA GLY A 54 10.31 8.01 0.50
C GLY A 54 8.92 8.20 -0.10
N LEU A 55 7.89 7.71 0.61
CA LEU A 55 6.53 7.65 0.06
C LEU A 55 6.01 9.05 -0.31
N PRO A 56 5.37 9.23 -1.47
CA PRO A 56 4.75 10.50 -1.83
C PRO A 56 3.63 10.82 -0.85
N HIS A 57 3.49 12.09 -0.49
CA HIS A 57 2.44 12.53 0.43
C HIS A 57 1.18 12.99 -0.31
N ASP A 58 1.29 13.40 -1.57
CA ASP A 58 0.24 14.00 -2.38
C ASP A 58 -0.49 13.02 -3.30
N ARG A 59 0.04 11.80 -3.46
CA ARG A 59 -0.54 10.73 -4.28
C ARG A 59 -0.25 9.35 -3.72
N ILE A 60 -1.02 8.36 -4.13
CA ILE A 60 -0.75 6.95 -3.84
C ILE A 60 0.53 6.54 -4.63
N PRO A 61 1.50 5.86 -3.99
CA PRO A 61 2.69 5.35 -4.68
C PRO A 61 2.33 4.24 -5.68
N GLN A 62 3.10 4.14 -6.75
CA GLN A 62 3.07 2.98 -7.63
C GLN A 62 3.83 1.81 -6.98
N LEU A 63 3.40 0.58 -7.27
CA LEU A 63 4.03 -0.61 -6.69
C LEU A 63 5.50 -0.75 -7.11
N SER A 64 5.84 -0.32 -8.32
CA SER A 64 7.21 -0.31 -8.83
C SER A 64 8.14 0.60 -8.02
N GLU A 65 7.67 1.75 -7.57
CA GLU A 65 8.44 2.71 -6.75
C GLU A 65 8.79 2.07 -5.39
N ILE A 66 7.82 1.39 -4.77
CA ILE A 66 8.03 0.63 -3.53
C ILE A 66 9.00 -0.55 -3.77
N ASN A 67 8.81 -1.29 -4.87
CA ASN A 67 9.62 -2.47 -5.19
C ASN A 67 11.07 -2.15 -5.47
N GLN A 68 11.37 -0.97 -6.02
CA GLN A 68 12.75 -0.51 -6.19
C GLN A 68 13.49 -0.45 -4.85
N VAL A 69 12.84 0.08 -3.81
CA VAL A 69 13.44 0.20 -2.47
C VAL A 69 13.47 -1.14 -1.75
N LEU A 70 12.36 -1.88 -1.73
CA LEU A 70 12.29 -3.17 -1.02
C LEU A 70 13.24 -4.21 -1.62
N GLY A 71 13.33 -4.25 -2.96
CA GLY A 71 14.22 -5.15 -3.68
C GLY A 71 15.68 -4.88 -3.35
N ALA A 72 16.08 -3.62 -3.36
CA ALA A 72 17.46 -3.21 -3.07
C ALA A 72 17.86 -3.43 -1.60
N THR A 73 16.94 -3.22 -0.66
CA THR A 73 17.26 -3.21 0.78
C THR A 73 17.10 -4.58 1.44
N THR A 74 16.15 -5.39 0.96
CA THR A 74 15.78 -6.65 1.64
C THR A 74 15.55 -7.79 0.67
N GLY A 75 15.51 -7.55 -0.64
CA GLY A 75 15.10 -8.52 -1.66
C GLY A 75 13.62 -8.92 -1.57
N TRP A 76 12.78 -8.11 -0.91
CA TRP A 76 11.33 -8.24 -0.94
C TRP A 76 10.72 -7.39 -2.06
N GLN A 77 9.47 -7.67 -2.38
CA GLN A 77 8.63 -6.83 -3.23
C GLN A 77 7.17 -6.90 -2.75
N VAL A 78 6.36 -5.93 -3.12
CA VAL A 78 4.90 -6.01 -3.05
C VAL A 78 4.36 -6.65 -4.34
N ALA A 79 3.32 -7.45 -4.18
CA ALA A 79 2.57 -8.07 -5.27
C ALA A 79 1.11 -7.63 -5.21
N ARG A 80 0.58 -7.17 -6.34
CA ARG A 80 -0.84 -6.83 -6.45
C ARG A 80 -1.70 -8.07 -6.20
N VAL A 81 -2.75 -7.89 -5.40
CA VAL A 81 -3.80 -8.89 -5.21
C VAL A 81 -5.18 -8.24 -5.29
N PRO A 82 -6.25 -9.01 -5.59
CA PRO A 82 -7.62 -8.54 -5.35
C PRO A 82 -7.87 -8.28 -3.86
N ALA A 83 -9.02 -7.70 -3.52
CA ALA A 83 -9.36 -7.34 -2.15
C ALA A 83 -9.30 -8.52 -1.15
N LEU A 84 -9.51 -9.75 -1.61
CA LEU A 84 -9.42 -10.97 -0.81
C LEU A 84 -8.75 -12.08 -1.63
N ILE A 85 -7.82 -12.80 -1.00
CA ILE A 85 -7.16 -13.99 -1.56
C ILE A 85 -7.27 -15.19 -0.60
N PRO A 86 -7.20 -16.43 -1.10
CA PRO A 86 -7.11 -17.61 -0.25
C PRO A 86 -5.83 -17.63 0.60
N PHE A 87 -5.87 -18.29 1.76
CA PHE A 87 -4.70 -18.44 2.64
C PHE A 87 -3.50 -19.08 1.95
N GLN A 88 -3.75 -20.10 1.12
CA GLN A 88 -2.69 -20.77 0.35
C GLN A 88 -1.92 -19.77 -0.51
N THR A 89 -2.61 -18.95 -1.29
CA THR A 89 -2.02 -17.89 -2.11
C THR A 89 -1.28 -16.86 -1.26
N PHE A 90 -1.84 -16.45 -0.12
CA PHE A 90 -1.17 -15.52 0.81
C PHE A 90 0.19 -16.07 1.28
N PHE A 91 0.22 -17.33 1.74
CA PHE A 91 1.47 -17.95 2.22
C PHE A 91 2.47 -18.22 1.09
N GLU A 92 2.01 -18.58 -0.11
CA GLU A 92 2.86 -18.73 -1.29
C GLU A 92 3.56 -17.42 -1.66
N LEU A 93 2.84 -16.28 -1.62
CA LEU A 93 3.45 -14.97 -1.87
C LEU A 93 4.53 -14.65 -0.83
N LEU A 94 4.23 -14.82 0.46
CA LEU A 94 5.21 -14.54 1.52
C LEU A 94 6.44 -15.45 1.44
N ALA A 95 6.26 -16.73 1.12
CA ALA A 95 7.36 -17.68 0.94
C ALA A 95 8.32 -17.24 -0.20
N ASN A 96 7.79 -16.51 -1.18
CA ASN A 96 8.55 -15.94 -2.30
C ASN A 96 8.99 -14.49 -2.07
N LYS A 97 8.93 -13.99 -0.82
CA LYS A 97 9.26 -12.60 -0.44
C LYS A 97 8.42 -11.56 -1.19
N GLN A 98 7.15 -11.90 -1.42
CA GLN A 98 6.16 -11.04 -2.04
C GLN A 98 5.10 -10.68 -1.00
N PHE A 99 5.02 -9.42 -0.62
CA PHE A 99 4.00 -8.94 0.29
C PHE A 99 2.71 -8.58 -0.49
N PRO A 100 1.57 -9.25 -0.23
CA PRO A 100 0.34 -8.99 -0.97
C PRO A 100 -0.24 -7.60 -0.64
N VAL A 101 -0.54 -6.82 -1.66
CA VAL A 101 -1.15 -5.48 -1.56
C VAL A 101 -2.42 -5.42 -2.42
N ALA A 102 -3.56 -5.12 -1.79
CA ALA A 102 -4.79 -4.82 -2.49
C ALA A 102 -4.75 -3.37 -3.03
N THR A 103 -4.99 -3.19 -4.32
CA THR A 103 -4.82 -1.90 -5.01
C THR A 103 -6.10 -1.07 -5.01
N PHE A 104 -6.69 -0.89 -3.83
CA PHE A 104 -7.76 0.07 -3.59
C PHE A 104 -7.43 0.88 -2.33
N ILE A 105 -8.08 2.01 -2.16
CA ILE A 105 -8.01 2.78 -0.91
C ILE A 105 -9.41 2.93 -0.31
N ARG A 106 -9.47 3.08 1.01
CA ARG A 106 -10.73 3.32 1.75
C ARG A 106 -11.44 4.58 1.25
N THR A 107 -12.76 4.66 1.43
CA THR A 107 -13.52 5.88 1.11
C THR A 107 -13.42 6.93 2.22
N PRO A 108 -13.70 8.22 1.95
CA PRO A 108 -13.71 9.25 2.98
C PRO A 108 -14.62 8.95 4.19
N GLU A 109 -15.72 8.22 4.00
CA GLU A 109 -16.64 7.84 5.07
C GLU A 109 -16.07 6.77 6.03
N GLU A 110 -15.06 6.02 5.58
CA GLU A 110 -14.42 4.93 6.32
C GLU A 110 -12.96 5.28 6.68
N LEU A 111 -12.65 6.58 6.74
CA LEU A 111 -11.28 7.08 6.91
C LEU A 111 -10.61 6.56 8.20
N ASP A 112 -11.39 6.43 9.26
CA ASP A 112 -10.90 5.98 10.57
C ASP A 112 -10.81 4.46 10.68
N TYR A 113 -11.71 3.71 10.03
CA TYR A 113 -11.74 2.26 10.10
C TYR A 113 -12.54 1.63 8.94
N LEU A 114 -12.03 0.50 8.42
CA LEU A 114 -12.63 -0.35 7.39
C LEU A 114 -12.59 -1.82 7.83
#